data_AF-A0A3S4WII3-F1
#
_entry.id   AF-A0A3S4WII3-F1
#
_cell.length_a   1.000
_cell.length_b   1.000
_cell.length_c   1.000
_cell.angle_alpha   90.00
_cell.angle_beta   90.00
_cell.angle_gamma   90.00
#
_symmetry.space_group_name_H-M   'P 1'
#
loop_
_entity.id
_entity.type
_entity.pdbx_description
1 polymer ?
#
loop_
_entity_poly.entity_id
_entity_poly.type
_entity_poly.pdbx_seq_one_letter_code
_entity_poly.pdbx_strand_id
1 'polypeptide(L)'
;MVIRVVDLPHGRGGAAVLRRLADLRVLRHPGLVTVREVVHLPEHRVGVITDLVDGAGLDVVLGARGRLSVSHLATLLDVLGSALAYLHEHGTAHGDVSAGNVVVTTEGCPVLIDLLGSVMETGTQDCAAPERLAGAPPSAPSDVYALARLLGECAGQSGSGARRLTGLLTDALAEDPDDRPRARDLAARAPQLGQGSPIELPDGARLAAGSLRAAARTPTRTVGSRRRPGARSGAAPSAKAGPRKDSGGHAPKSRGGRSGRGPAAIRWGRRRGVRRGWSRTWGLAAVLLVAVCLAAWGPARGLASLRPAWALGAASSSTTSARPGASAVSGAAPSAGSSPTAARSASTTASVPGVAEDGAADLVSVVVALSSARDRALMAADAGALAATTVPSSPAAQADTQVLNDLIESGERVEGLQTSVSQVTEVELPDDAAALWPSARAVRVTLSQSASTRSGPSGTRTVPALDSRQVVLVLVPEPWRVADIRSAP
;
A
#
# COMPACT_ATOMS: atom_id res chain seq x y z
N MET A 1 -7.05 19.49 -7.61
CA MET A 1 -7.32 18.09 -8.01
C MET A 1 -6.52 17.18 -7.10
N VAL A 2 -7.05 16.00 -6.75
CA VAL A 2 -6.35 14.98 -5.95
C VAL A 2 -6.14 13.76 -6.83
N ILE A 3 -4.94 13.17 -6.78
CA ILE A 3 -4.59 11.95 -7.51
C ILE A 3 -4.29 10.87 -6.48
N ARG A 4 -4.96 9.73 -6.61
CA ARG A 4 -4.68 8.55 -5.80
C ARG A 4 -4.27 7.39 -6.68
N VAL A 5 -3.13 6.79 -6.37
CA VAL A 5 -2.60 5.64 -7.11
C VAL A 5 -3.01 4.37 -6.37
N VAL A 6 -3.58 3.43 -7.10
CA VAL A 6 -4.08 2.15 -6.58
C VAL A 6 -3.45 1.01 -7.38
N ASP A 7 -3.00 -0.03 -6.67
CA ASP A 7 -2.53 -1.27 -7.29
C ASP A 7 -3.72 -2.15 -7.69
N LEU A 8 -3.70 -2.65 -8.92
CA LEU A 8 -4.68 -3.55 -9.50
C LEU A 8 -4.22 -4.99 -9.35
N PRO A 9 -5.12 -5.92 -8.98
CA PRO A 9 -4.81 -7.34 -9.02
C PRO A 9 -4.57 -7.82 -10.46
N HIS A 10 -3.68 -8.79 -10.61
CA HIS A 10 -3.30 -9.33 -11.91
C HIS A 10 -4.49 -10.02 -12.63
N GLY A 11 -4.51 -9.94 -13.96
CA GLY A 11 -5.48 -10.66 -14.80
C GLY A 11 -6.92 -10.13 -14.72
N ARG A 12 -7.91 -11.03 -14.71
CA ARG A 12 -9.35 -10.66 -14.79
C ARG A 12 -9.84 -9.82 -13.60
N GLY A 13 -9.16 -9.90 -12.45
CA GLY A 13 -9.47 -9.09 -11.27
C GLY A 13 -9.25 -7.60 -11.51
N GLY A 14 -8.11 -7.21 -12.09
CA GLY A 14 -7.79 -5.82 -12.40
C GLY A 14 -8.76 -5.21 -13.41
N ALA A 15 -9.17 -5.97 -14.43
CA ALA A 15 -10.16 -5.52 -15.41
C ALA A 15 -11.58 -5.34 -14.81
N ALA A 16 -11.93 -6.05 -13.75
CA ALA A 16 -13.19 -5.85 -13.02
C ALA A 16 -13.12 -4.59 -12.14
N VAL A 17 -11.99 -4.38 -11.45
CA VAL A 17 -11.72 -3.17 -10.67
C VAL A 17 -11.76 -1.91 -11.53
N LEU A 18 -11.10 -1.94 -12.69
CA LEU A 18 -11.07 -0.81 -13.63
C LEU A 18 -12.46 -0.43 -14.14
N ARG A 19 -13.30 -1.42 -14.44
CA ARG A 19 -14.70 -1.18 -14.82
C ARG A 19 -15.47 -0.49 -13.70
N ARG A 20 -15.37 -1.01 -12.47
CA ARG A 20 -16.02 -0.38 -11.30
C ARG A 20 -15.54 1.06 -11.08
N LEU A 21 -14.24 1.32 -11.23
CA LEU A 21 -13.69 2.68 -11.11
C LEU A 21 -14.17 3.60 -12.24
N ALA A 22 -14.33 3.08 -13.46
CA ALA A 22 -14.90 3.84 -14.57
C ALA A 22 -16.37 4.21 -14.32
N ASP A 23 -17.15 3.32 -13.71
CA ASP A 23 -18.57 3.57 -13.38
C ASP A 23 -18.73 4.72 -12.37
N LEU A 24 -17.76 4.90 -11.45
CA LEU A 24 -17.74 6.03 -10.51
C LEU A 24 -17.66 7.40 -11.22
N ARG A 25 -17.16 7.47 -12.46
CA ARG A 25 -17.03 8.74 -13.20
C ARG A 25 -18.37 9.34 -13.60
N VAL A 26 -19.45 8.57 -13.63
CA VAL A 26 -20.78 9.04 -14.01
C VAL A 26 -21.56 9.57 -12.80
N LEU A 27 -21.15 9.21 -11.59
CA LEU A 27 -21.85 9.53 -10.35
C LEU A 27 -21.71 11.02 -10.01
N ARG A 28 -22.84 11.70 -9.82
CA ARG A 28 -22.88 13.11 -9.43
C ARG A 28 -23.85 13.29 -8.28
N HIS A 29 -23.33 13.66 -7.12
CA HIS A 29 -24.11 13.94 -5.93
C HIS A 29 -23.37 14.99 -5.08
N PRO A 30 -24.07 15.98 -4.47
CA PRO A 30 -23.43 17.03 -3.67
C PRO A 30 -22.62 16.50 -2.48
N GLY A 31 -23.05 15.38 -1.89
CA GLY A 31 -22.34 14.71 -0.80
C GLY A 31 -21.24 13.72 -1.23
N LEU A 32 -20.90 13.62 -2.51
CA LEU A 32 -19.86 12.72 -3.03
C LEU A 32 -18.79 13.50 -3.79
N VAL A 33 -17.53 13.13 -3.62
CA VAL A 33 -16.46 13.65 -4.47
C VAL A 33 -16.66 13.20 -5.91
N THR A 34 -16.44 14.12 -6.86
CA THR A 34 -16.53 13.80 -8.29
C THR A 34 -15.22 13.16 -8.77
N VAL A 35 -15.33 11.96 -9.34
CA VAL A 35 -14.25 11.31 -10.09
C VAL A 35 -14.21 11.90 -11.48
N ARG A 36 -13.13 12.60 -11.82
CA ARG A 36 -12.95 13.20 -13.15
C ARG A 36 -12.45 12.16 -14.13
N GLU A 37 -11.40 11.44 -13.73
CA GLU A 37 -10.67 10.56 -14.62
C GLU A 37 -10.09 9.37 -13.86
N VAL A 38 -9.96 8.26 -14.59
CA VAL A 38 -9.30 7.04 -14.13
C VAL A 38 -8.26 6.71 -15.18
N VAL A 39 -6.99 6.89 -14.84
CA VAL A 39 -5.85 6.79 -15.75
C VAL A 39 -5.10 5.50 -15.47
N HIS A 40 -4.83 4.71 -16.51
CA HIS A 40 -4.02 3.51 -16.37
C HIS A 40 -2.55 3.91 -16.19
N LEU A 41 -1.92 3.32 -15.18
CA LEU A 41 -0.50 3.51 -14.88
C LEU A 41 0.25 2.19 -15.12
N PRO A 42 1.57 2.25 -15.40
CA PRO A 42 2.40 1.05 -15.47
C PRO A 42 2.37 0.22 -14.18
N GLU A 43 2.77 -1.06 -14.28
CA GLU A 43 2.88 -2.01 -13.16
C GLU A 43 1.52 -2.38 -12.54
N HIS A 44 0.49 -2.54 -13.36
CA HIS A 44 -0.88 -2.83 -12.89
C HIS A 44 -1.37 -1.77 -11.90
N ARG A 45 -1.16 -0.49 -12.17
CA ARG A 45 -1.67 0.58 -11.31
C ARG A 45 -2.72 1.40 -12.01
N VAL A 46 -3.52 2.10 -11.23
CA VAL A 46 -4.49 3.06 -11.74
C VAL A 46 -4.45 4.34 -10.91
N GLY A 47 -4.41 5.47 -11.60
CA GLY A 47 -4.54 6.80 -11.02
C GLY A 47 -6.00 7.20 -11.04
N VAL A 48 -6.62 7.35 -9.87
CA VAL A 48 -7.97 7.89 -9.74
C VAL A 48 -7.85 9.36 -9.42
N ILE A 49 -8.40 10.16 -10.32
CA ILE A 49 -8.33 11.62 -10.30
C ILE A 49 -9.68 12.15 -9.84
N THR A 50 -9.69 12.85 -8.71
CA THR A 50 -10.90 13.45 -8.15
C THR A 50 -10.77 14.97 -8.03
N ASP A 51 -11.91 15.64 -7.91
CA ASP A 51 -11.94 17.04 -7.53
C ASP A 51 -11.29 17.24 -6.16
N LEU A 52 -10.59 18.36 -6.00
CA LEU A 52 -10.11 18.80 -4.70
C LEU A 52 -11.28 19.48 -4.00
N VAL A 53 -11.64 18.97 -2.83
CA VAL A 53 -12.68 19.56 -1.98
C VAL A 53 -12.00 20.54 -1.03
N ASP A 54 -12.28 21.83 -1.21
CA ASP A 54 -11.74 22.87 -0.34
C ASP A 54 -12.43 22.82 1.03
N GLY A 55 -11.67 22.49 2.08
CA GLY A 55 -12.23 22.27 3.40
C GLY A 55 -11.27 21.58 4.37
N ALA A 56 -11.83 21.01 5.44
CA ALA A 56 -11.09 20.24 6.43
C ALA A 56 -11.69 18.86 6.63
N GLY A 57 -10.86 17.85 6.87
CA GLY A 57 -11.32 16.51 7.25
C GLY A 57 -12.19 16.53 8.51
N LEU A 58 -13.21 15.69 8.55
CA LEU A 58 -14.14 15.60 9.69
C LEU A 58 -13.41 15.12 10.94
N ASP A 59 -12.42 14.24 10.79
CA ASP A 59 -11.48 13.83 11.84
C ASP A 59 -10.73 15.02 12.48
N VAL A 60 -10.29 15.99 11.66
CA VAL A 60 -9.65 17.24 12.09
C VAL A 60 -10.66 18.12 12.83
N VAL A 61 -11.87 18.27 12.28
CA VAL A 61 -12.94 19.07 12.90
C VAL A 61 -13.36 18.47 14.26
N LEU A 62 -13.49 17.15 14.34
CA LEU A 62 -13.74 16.42 15.59
C LEU A 62 -12.57 16.52 16.54
N GLY A 63 -11.33 16.45 16.04
CA GLY A 63 -10.13 16.71 16.83
C GLY A 63 -10.15 18.13 17.44
N ALA A 64 -10.62 19.13 16.70
CA ALA A 64 -10.71 20.52 17.16
C ALA A 64 -11.84 20.75 18.17
N ARG A 65 -13.03 20.16 17.95
CA ARG A 65 -14.26 20.43 18.72
C ARG A 65 -14.59 19.40 19.79
N GLY A 66 -14.06 18.18 19.67
CA GLY A 66 -14.39 17.01 20.49
C GLY A 66 -15.72 16.35 20.13
N ARG A 67 -16.79 17.12 19.91
CA ARG A 67 -18.12 16.63 19.52
C ARG A 67 -18.86 17.64 18.64
N LEU A 68 -19.87 17.16 17.92
CA LEU A 68 -20.75 17.98 17.08
C LEU A 68 -22.12 18.23 17.73
N SER A 69 -22.76 19.33 17.33
CA SER A 69 -24.13 19.65 17.75
C SER A 69 -25.14 18.75 17.04
N VAL A 70 -26.36 18.69 17.57
CA VAL A 70 -27.44 17.88 16.96
C VAL A 70 -27.79 18.37 15.55
N SER A 71 -27.72 19.69 15.30
CA SER A 71 -27.92 20.26 13.96
C SER A 71 -26.84 19.83 12.97
N HIS A 72 -25.57 19.79 13.38
CA HIS A 72 -24.50 19.27 12.53
C HIS A 72 -24.64 17.76 12.27
N LEU A 73 -25.06 16.99 13.28
CA LEU A 73 -25.33 15.56 13.13
C LEU A 73 -26.50 15.29 12.17
N ALA A 74 -27.54 16.12 12.20
CA ALA A 74 -28.64 16.06 11.24
C ALA A 74 -28.15 16.32 9.81
N THR A 75 -27.32 17.34 9.60
CA THR A 75 -26.69 17.63 8.29
C THR A 75 -25.83 16.47 7.80
N LEU A 76 -25.00 15.89 8.68
CA LEU A 76 -24.19 14.71 8.33
C LEU A 76 -25.05 13.52 7.92
N LEU A 77 -26.09 13.23 8.71
CA LEU A 77 -26.98 12.10 8.44
C LEU A 77 -27.72 12.27 7.10
N ASP A 78 -28.24 13.47 6.83
CA ASP A 78 -28.97 13.77 5.61
C ASP A 78 -28.07 13.68 4.36
N VAL A 79 -26.95 14.41 4.37
CA VAL A 79 -26.08 14.52 3.19
C VAL A 79 -25.31 13.23 2.93
N LEU A 80 -24.74 12.60 3.97
CA LEU A 80 -24.00 11.35 3.79
C LEU A 80 -24.96 10.17 3.55
N GLY A 81 -26.12 10.15 4.21
CA GLY A 81 -27.13 9.12 3.99
C GLY A 81 -27.69 9.15 2.56
N SER A 82 -28.00 10.34 2.03
CA SER A 82 -28.44 10.51 0.63
C SER A 82 -27.32 10.17 -0.36
N ALA A 83 -26.08 10.56 -0.07
CA ALA A 83 -24.91 10.20 -0.88
C ALA A 83 -24.69 8.69 -0.97
N LEU A 84 -24.77 7.98 0.16
CA LEU A 84 -24.68 6.52 0.20
C LEU A 84 -25.86 5.86 -0.52
N ALA A 85 -27.08 6.38 -0.34
CA ALA A 85 -28.25 5.89 -1.05
C ALA A 85 -28.06 5.97 -2.57
N TYR A 86 -27.52 7.10 -3.06
CA TYR A 86 -27.20 7.30 -4.46
C TYR A 86 -26.14 6.32 -4.96
N LEU A 87 -25.07 6.07 -4.21
CA LEU A 87 -24.07 5.03 -4.54
C LEU A 87 -24.72 3.64 -4.63
N HIS A 88 -25.55 3.28 -3.64
CA HIS A 88 -26.19 1.97 -3.55
C HIS A 88 -27.17 1.72 -4.70
N GLU A 89 -27.88 2.75 -5.16
CA GLU A 89 -28.76 2.67 -6.34
C GLU A 89 -27.98 2.40 -7.63
N HIS A 90 -26.71 2.78 -7.68
CA HIS A 90 -25.80 2.47 -8.79
C HIS A 90 -25.00 1.17 -8.53
N GLY A 91 -25.47 0.32 -7.61
CA GLY A 91 -24.90 -1.00 -7.35
C GLY A 91 -23.51 -1.00 -6.71
N THR A 92 -23.09 0.13 -6.15
CA THR A 92 -21.74 0.30 -5.57
C THR A 92 -21.84 0.67 -4.10
N ALA A 93 -21.11 -0.03 -3.24
CA ALA A 93 -20.91 0.37 -1.84
C ALA A 93 -19.70 1.31 -1.73
N HIS A 94 -19.62 2.11 -0.68
CA HIS A 94 -18.46 2.94 -0.37
C HIS A 94 -17.33 2.12 0.25
N GLY A 95 -17.65 1.29 1.25
CA GLY A 95 -16.75 0.29 1.84
C GLY A 95 -15.74 0.78 2.88
N ASP A 96 -15.56 2.10 3.01
CA ASP A 96 -14.70 2.74 4.04
C ASP A 96 -15.28 4.08 4.54
N VAL A 97 -16.52 4.09 5.04
CA VAL A 97 -17.11 5.30 5.62
C VAL A 97 -16.48 5.57 6.99
N SER A 98 -15.74 6.68 7.12
CA SER A 98 -15.05 7.07 8.35
C SER A 98 -14.86 8.59 8.43
N ALA A 99 -14.45 9.11 9.60
CA ALA A 99 -14.20 10.54 9.77
C ALA A 99 -13.04 11.06 8.90
N GLY A 100 -12.05 10.22 8.57
CA GLY A 100 -10.94 10.58 7.68
C GLY A 100 -11.36 10.68 6.21
N ASN A 101 -12.46 10.02 5.84
CA ASN A 101 -13.00 10.00 4.48
C ASN A 101 -14.16 10.98 4.29
N VAL A 102 -14.37 11.92 5.22
CA VAL A 102 -15.36 13.00 5.07
C VAL A 102 -14.64 14.33 5.14
N VAL A 103 -14.82 15.18 4.14
CA VAL A 103 -14.33 16.56 4.14
C VAL A 103 -15.50 17.50 4.35
N VAL A 104 -15.38 18.39 5.33
CA VAL A 104 -16.31 19.51 5.53
C VAL A 104 -15.80 20.68 4.71
N THR A 105 -16.59 21.08 3.70
CA THR A 105 -16.28 22.21 2.83
C THR A 105 -16.23 23.54 3.58
N THR A 106 -15.66 24.57 2.97
CA THR A 106 -15.71 25.96 3.49
C THR A 106 -17.13 26.48 3.69
N GLU A 107 -18.09 26.01 2.91
CA GLU A 107 -19.53 26.30 3.03
C GLU A 107 -20.22 25.45 4.12
N GLY A 108 -19.50 24.56 4.79
CA GLY A 108 -20.00 23.72 5.87
C GLY A 108 -20.81 22.50 5.42
N CYS A 109 -20.74 22.13 4.14
CA CYS A 109 -21.34 20.91 3.61
C CYS A 109 -20.35 19.73 3.71
N PRO A 110 -20.78 18.56 4.22
CA PRO A 110 -19.93 17.37 4.25
C PRO A 110 -19.91 16.68 2.88
N VAL A 111 -18.72 16.25 2.45
CA VAL A 111 -18.48 15.54 1.19
C VAL A 111 -17.71 14.26 1.51
N LEU A 112 -18.25 13.13 1.11
CA LEU A 112 -17.59 11.84 1.22
C LEU A 112 -16.51 11.73 0.14
N ILE A 113 -15.29 11.50 0.58
CA ILE A 113 -14.10 11.30 -0.26
C ILE A 113 -13.66 9.84 -0.18
N ASP A 114 -12.71 9.45 -1.03
CA ASP A 114 -12.14 8.10 -1.07
C ASP A 114 -13.15 6.98 -1.40
N LEU A 115 -13.66 7.02 -2.64
CA LEU A 115 -14.56 5.99 -3.19
C LEU A 115 -13.86 4.64 -3.48
N LEU A 116 -12.61 4.45 -3.02
CA LEU A 116 -11.78 3.28 -3.31
C LEU A 116 -11.92 2.20 -2.23
N GLY A 117 -12.56 2.49 -1.09
CA GLY A 117 -12.76 1.55 0.00
C GLY A 117 -13.49 0.26 -0.43
N SER A 118 -14.37 0.35 -1.43
CA SER A 118 -15.07 -0.80 -2.00
C SER A 118 -14.25 -1.60 -3.01
N VAL A 119 -13.20 -0.98 -3.54
CA VAL A 119 -12.37 -1.50 -4.63
C VAL A 119 -11.13 -2.20 -4.08
N MET A 120 -10.59 -1.71 -2.97
CA MET A 120 -9.34 -2.21 -2.39
C MET A 120 -9.53 -3.17 -1.21
N GLU A 121 -10.75 -3.32 -0.68
CA GLU A 121 -11.07 -4.13 0.51
C GLU A 121 -10.24 -3.80 1.78
N THR A 122 -9.48 -2.71 1.77
CA THR A 122 -8.68 -2.20 2.89
C THR A 122 -9.49 -1.18 3.67
N GLY A 123 -10.38 -1.63 4.56
CA GLY A 123 -11.17 -0.73 5.43
C GLY A 123 -10.42 -0.33 6.71
N THR A 124 -10.64 0.89 7.18
CA THR A 124 -10.21 1.36 8.51
C THR A 124 -11.07 0.67 9.59
N GLN A 125 -10.44 0.02 10.57
CA GLN A 125 -11.12 -0.92 11.49
C GLN A 125 -12.15 -0.28 12.43
N ASP A 126 -12.07 1.03 12.68
CA ASP A 126 -12.81 1.68 13.78
C ASP A 126 -14.31 1.89 13.50
N CYS A 127 -14.72 1.98 12.23
CA CYS A 127 -16.12 2.11 11.82
C CYS A 127 -16.65 0.89 11.05
N ALA A 128 -15.81 -0.12 10.81
CA ALA A 128 -16.18 -1.28 10.00
C ALA A 128 -17.32 -2.10 10.63
N ALA A 129 -18.22 -2.58 9.78
CA ALA A 129 -19.30 -3.47 10.17
C ALA A 129 -18.79 -4.85 10.62
N PRO A 130 -19.51 -5.57 11.49
CA PRO A 130 -19.06 -6.87 12.01
C PRO A 130 -18.73 -7.87 10.89
N GLU A 131 -19.54 -7.91 9.83
CA GLU A 131 -19.31 -8.75 8.66
C GLU A 131 -18.06 -8.32 7.86
N ARG A 132 -17.76 -7.01 7.82
CA ARG A 132 -16.53 -6.50 7.18
C ARG A 132 -15.29 -6.90 7.97
N LEU A 133 -15.37 -6.86 9.30
CA LEU A 133 -14.31 -7.37 10.19
C LEU A 133 -14.14 -8.88 10.07
N ALA A 134 -15.22 -9.61 9.71
CA ALA A 134 -15.18 -11.02 9.38
C ALA A 134 -14.69 -11.32 7.94
N GLY A 135 -14.34 -10.29 7.16
CA GLY A 135 -13.79 -10.43 5.80
C GLY A 135 -14.83 -10.43 4.68
N ALA A 136 -16.09 -10.08 4.95
CA ALA A 136 -17.10 -9.94 3.90
C ALA A 136 -16.78 -8.75 2.97
N PRO A 137 -17.16 -8.83 1.69
CA PRO A 137 -17.01 -7.72 0.75
C PRO A 137 -17.86 -6.51 1.18
N PRO A 138 -17.55 -5.31 0.69
CA PRO A 138 -18.28 -4.10 1.01
C PRO A 138 -19.69 -4.16 0.41
N SER A 139 -20.68 -3.79 1.21
CA SER A 139 -22.10 -3.88 0.88
C SER A 139 -22.87 -2.65 1.37
N ALA A 140 -24.04 -2.40 0.79
CA ALA A 140 -24.94 -1.33 1.22
C ALA A 140 -25.23 -1.32 2.73
N PRO A 141 -25.62 -2.46 3.37
CA PRO A 141 -25.85 -2.49 4.82
C PRO A 141 -24.57 -2.29 5.65
N SER A 142 -23.39 -2.60 5.10
CA SER A 142 -22.12 -2.33 5.79
C SER A 142 -21.80 -0.82 5.87
N ASP A 143 -22.15 -0.05 4.83
CA ASP A 143 -22.00 1.41 4.84
C ASP A 143 -22.98 2.08 5.80
N VAL A 144 -24.20 1.57 5.89
CA VAL A 144 -25.23 2.05 6.84
C VAL A 144 -24.74 1.92 8.28
N TYR A 145 -24.16 0.77 8.62
CA TYR A 145 -23.54 0.54 9.92
C TYR A 145 -22.37 1.49 10.17
N ALA A 146 -21.49 1.66 9.18
CA ALA A 146 -20.34 2.54 9.29
C ALA A 146 -20.73 4.02 9.47
N LEU A 147 -21.75 4.50 8.76
CA LEU A 147 -22.33 5.83 8.96
C LEU A 147 -22.91 5.99 10.37
N ALA A 148 -23.63 4.99 10.87
CA ALA A 148 -24.19 5.02 12.21
C ALA A 148 -23.09 5.11 13.29
N ARG A 149 -21.99 4.35 13.13
CA ARG A 149 -20.83 4.44 14.01
C ARG A 149 -20.14 5.79 13.94
N LEU A 150 -19.94 6.33 12.74
CA LEU A 150 -19.37 7.66 12.53
C LEU A 150 -20.19 8.74 13.25
N LEU A 151 -21.51 8.71 13.12
CA LEU A 151 -22.40 9.66 13.81
C LEU A 151 -22.31 9.50 15.34
N GLY A 152 -22.23 8.26 15.83
CA GLY A 152 -22.02 7.97 17.26
C GLY A 152 -20.71 8.54 17.78
N GLU A 153 -19.62 8.41 17.02
CA GLU A 153 -18.34 9.03 17.34
C GLU A 153 -18.46 10.56 17.37
N CYS A 154 -19.10 11.16 16.37
CA CYS A 154 -19.29 12.60 16.27
C CYS A 154 -20.11 13.18 17.43
N ALA A 155 -21.07 12.43 17.96
CA ALA A 155 -21.88 12.84 19.10
C ALA A 155 -21.12 12.77 20.43
N GLY A 156 -20.14 11.87 20.54
CA GLY A 156 -19.39 11.59 21.77
C GLY A 156 -20.23 10.86 22.83
N GLN A 157 -19.64 10.68 24.02
CA GLN A 157 -20.19 9.79 25.08
C GLN A 157 -21.22 10.46 26.02
N SER A 158 -21.58 11.74 25.82
CA SER A 158 -22.40 12.48 26.79
C SER A 158 -23.27 13.57 26.16
N GLY A 159 -24.57 13.53 26.43
CA GLY A 159 -25.53 14.56 26.03
C GLY A 159 -26.96 14.02 25.77
N SER A 160 -27.96 14.89 25.78
CA SER A 160 -29.33 14.54 25.34
C SER A 160 -29.38 14.21 23.85
N GLY A 161 -28.59 14.91 23.03
CA GLY A 161 -28.43 14.64 21.61
C GLY A 161 -27.87 13.25 21.31
N ALA A 162 -26.86 12.81 22.06
CA ALA A 162 -26.30 11.46 21.93
C ALA A 162 -27.36 10.38 22.20
N ARG A 163 -28.17 10.52 23.25
CA ARG A 163 -29.26 9.56 23.55
C ARG A 163 -30.32 9.50 22.45
N ARG A 164 -30.72 10.66 21.91
CA ARG A 164 -31.66 10.71 20.78
C ARG A 164 -31.09 10.03 19.54
N LEU A 165 -29.82 10.31 19.24
CA LEU A 165 -29.10 9.68 18.13
C LEU A 165 -29.01 8.16 18.32
N THR A 166 -28.64 7.67 19.51
CA THR A 166 -28.57 6.23 19.78
C THR A 166 -29.89 5.54 19.50
N GLY A 167 -31.02 6.11 19.93
CA GLY A 167 -32.35 5.54 19.66
C GLY A 167 -32.67 5.50 18.17
N LEU A 168 -32.30 6.53 17.41
CA LEU A 168 -32.55 6.62 15.96
C LEU A 168 -31.67 5.69 15.10
N LEU A 169 -30.49 5.34 15.60
CA LEU A 169 -29.49 4.53 14.92
C LEU A 169 -29.44 3.08 15.41
N THR A 170 -30.32 2.68 16.34
CA THR A 170 -30.25 1.35 16.98
C THR A 170 -30.37 0.22 15.96
N ASP A 171 -31.29 0.34 15.01
CA ASP A 171 -31.48 -0.63 13.92
C ASP A 171 -30.36 -0.58 12.88
N ALA A 172 -29.82 0.60 12.58
CA ALA A 172 -28.64 0.76 11.72
C ALA A 172 -27.37 0.09 12.27
N LEU A 173 -27.32 -0.14 13.59
CA LEU A 173 -26.23 -0.82 14.30
C LEU A 173 -26.51 -2.32 14.56
N ALA A 174 -27.54 -2.90 13.95
CA ALA A 174 -27.86 -4.33 14.10
C ALA A 174 -26.68 -5.23 13.66
N GLU A 175 -26.48 -6.34 14.37
CA GLU A 175 -25.43 -7.31 14.03
C GLU A 175 -25.72 -7.96 12.66
N ASP A 176 -26.96 -8.35 12.43
CA ASP A 176 -27.41 -8.88 11.14
C ASP A 176 -27.54 -7.74 10.11
N PRO A 177 -26.86 -7.82 8.94
CA PRO A 177 -27.00 -6.85 7.86
C PRO A 177 -28.42 -6.70 7.32
N ASP A 178 -29.24 -7.75 7.36
CA ASP A 178 -30.59 -7.75 6.79
C ASP A 178 -31.61 -6.99 7.66
N ASP A 179 -31.30 -6.81 8.94
CA ASP A 179 -32.11 -6.02 9.89
C ASP A 179 -31.89 -4.51 9.75
N ARG A 180 -30.89 -4.09 8.97
CA ARG A 180 -30.50 -2.68 8.84
C ARG A 180 -31.38 -1.94 7.82
N PRO A 181 -31.76 -0.68 8.07
CA PRO A 181 -32.52 0.11 7.11
C PRO A 181 -31.69 0.44 5.87
N ARG A 182 -32.33 0.85 4.77
CA ARG A 182 -31.59 1.39 3.62
C ARG A 182 -31.02 2.77 3.95
N ALA A 183 -29.93 3.15 3.29
CA ALA A 183 -29.31 4.46 3.49
C ALA A 183 -30.30 5.63 3.27
N ARG A 184 -31.20 5.51 2.29
CA ARG A 184 -32.29 6.48 2.03
C ARG A 184 -33.24 6.65 3.22
N ASP A 185 -33.59 5.54 3.87
CA ASP A 185 -34.54 5.51 4.98
C ASP A 185 -33.90 6.07 6.24
N LEU A 186 -32.59 5.83 6.41
CA LEU A 186 -31.80 6.40 7.48
C LEU A 186 -31.64 7.92 7.29
N ALA A 187 -31.34 8.39 6.08
CA ALA A 187 -31.24 9.81 5.74
C ALA A 187 -32.54 10.57 6.05
N ALA A 188 -33.70 9.98 5.71
CA ALA A 188 -35.02 10.54 5.98
C ALA A 188 -35.32 10.77 7.49
N ARG A 189 -34.53 10.17 8.40
CA ARG A 189 -34.63 10.41 9.85
C ARG A 189 -33.88 11.65 10.32
N ALA A 190 -33.08 12.30 9.48
CA ALA A 190 -32.30 13.49 9.85
C ALA A 190 -33.14 14.61 10.52
N PRO A 191 -34.35 14.97 10.04
CA PRO A 191 -35.17 15.99 10.69
C PRO A 191 -35.60 15.65 12.13
N GLN A 192 -35.59 14.37 12.51
CA GLN A 192 -35.95 13.91 13.86
C GLN A 192 -34.85 14.24 14.88
N LEU A 193 -33.59 14.38 14.43
CA LEU A 193 -32.51 14.90 15.26
C LEU A 193 -32.73 16.39 15.54
N GLY A 194 -32.96 17.17 14.49
CA GLY A 194 -33.26 18.58 14.54
C GLY A 194 -33.12 19.23 13.17
N GLN A 195 -33.28 20.55 13.11
CA GLN A 195 -33.01 21.29 11.88
C GLN A 195 -31.51 21.29 11.59
N GLY A 196 -31.15 20.80 10.40
CA GLY A 196 -29.77 20.79 9.91
C GLY A 196 -29.21 22.21 9.77
N SER A 197 -27.92 22.36 10.06
CA SER A 197 -27.18 23.60 9.84
C SER A 197 -25.84 23.31 9.17
N PRO A 198 -25.30 24.24 8.37
CA PRO A 198 -23.93 24.13 7.86
C PRO A 198 -22.95 23.91 9.01
N ILE A 199 -21.96 23.03 8.79
CA ILE A 199 -20.93 22.72 9.77
C ILE A 199 -19.88 23.81 9.71
N GLU A 200 -19.92 24.72 10.69
CA GLU A 200 -18.90 25.76 10.79
C GLU A 200 -17.50 25.15 10.97
N LEU A 201 -16.52 25.61 10.19
CA LEU A 201 -15.13 25.21 10.39
C LEU A 201 -14.52 25.98 11.58
N PRO A 202 -13.80 25.32 12.50
CA PRO A 202 -12.99 26.00 13.51
C PRO A 202 -11.95 26.94 12.90
N ASP A 203 -11.47 27.90 13.70
CA ASP A 203 -10.34 28.76 13.28
C ASP A 203 -9.09 27.94 12.92
N GLY A 204 -8.18 28.54 12.15
CA GLY A 204 -6.99 27.87 11.63
C GLY A 204 -6.09 27.28 12.73
N ALA A 205 -6.02 27.91 13.90
CA ALA A 205 -5.23 27.41 15.03
C ALA A 205 -5.85 26.14 15.64
N ARG A 206 -7.17 26.11 15.79
CA ARG A 206 -7.92 24.94 16.26
C ARG A 206 -7.91 23.82 15.25
N LEU A 207 -7.98 24.12 13.95
CA LEU A 207 -7.81 23.12 12.89
C LEU A 207 -6.42 22.50 12.92
N ALA A 208 -5.36 23.30 13.04
CA ALA A 208 -3.99 22.76 13.16
C ALA A 208 -3.84 21.85 14.40
N ALA A 209 -4.39 22.25 15.55
CA ALA A 209 -4.43 21.41 16.74
C ALA A 209 -5.28 20.14 16.53
N GLY A 210 -6.37 20.24 15.78
CA GLY A 210 -7.20 19.12 15.35
C GLY A 210 -6.42 18.14 14.48
N SER A 211 -5.65 18.61 13.51
CA SER A 211 -4.82 17.80 12.62
C SER A 211 -3.76 17.02 13.39
N LEU A 212 -3.11 17.65 14.38
CA LEU A 212 -2.17 16.95 15.26
C LEU A 212 -2.86 15.85 16.08
N ARG A 213 -4.08 16.08 16.55
CA ARG A 213 -4.86 15.08 17.30
C ARG A 213 -5.36 13.95 16.41
N ALA A 214 -5.76 14.24 15.17
CA ALA A 214 -6.13 13.24 14.17
C ALA A 214 -4.91 12.37 13.82
N ALA A 215 -3.77 12.99 13.52
CA ALA A 215 -2.51 12.30 13.25
C ALA A 215 -1.99 11.48 14.44
N ALA A 216 -2.32 11.86 15.68
CA ALA A 216 -1.97 11.07 16.86
C ALA A 216 -2.86 9.83 17.05
N ARG A 217 -4.07 9.80 16.46
CA ARG A 217 -4.97 8.64 16.48
C ARG A 217 -4.61 7.60 15.42
N THR A 218 -4.05 8.04 14.29
CA THR A 218 -3.48 7.15 13.28
C THR A 218 -2.01 6.88 13.66
N PRO A 219 -1.62 5.68 14.12
CA PRO A 219 -0.23 5.43 14.45
C PRO A 219 0.64 5.41 13.18
N THR A 220 1.12 6.58 12.75
CA THR A 220 2.20 6.68 11.78
C THR A 220 3.47 6.12 12.41
N ARG A 221 3.77 4.86 12.10
CA ARG A 221 4.99 4.14 12.48
C ARG A 221 5.11 3.89 13.99
N THR A 222 4.97 2.62 14.38
CA THR A 222 5.55 2.10 15.63
C THR A 222 7.07 2.20 15.55
N VAL A 223 7.62 3.34 15.98
CA VAL A 223 9.04 3.41 16.32
C VAL A 223 9.22 2.52 17.53
N GLY A 224 9.75 1.32 17.31
CA GLY A 224 10.15 0.43 18.39
C GLY A 224 11.09 1.20 19.31
N SER A 225 10.58 1.58 20.48
CA SER A 225 11.41 2.23 21.49
C SER A 225 12.48 1.22 21.89
N ARG A 226 13.70 1.43 21.40
CA ARG A 226 14.86 0.61 21.72
C ARG A 226 15.33 0.99 23.13
N ARG A 227 14.46 0.85 24.14
CA ARG A 227 14.88 0.83 25.53
C ARG A 227 15.45 -0.56 25.82
N ARG A 228 16.76 -0.67 25.66
CA ARG A 228 17.56 -1.77 26.24
C ARG A 228 17.14 -1.94 27.72
N PRO A 229 16.80 -3.15 28.19
CA PRO A 229 16.77 -3.44 29.61
C PRO A 229 18.22 -3.52 30.09
N GLY A 230 18.77 -2.39 30.48
CA GLY A 230 20.01 -2.32 31.25
C GLY A 230 19.68 -2.59 32.71
N ALA A 231 20.17 -3.71 33.22
CA ALA A 231 20.09 -4.09 34.63
C ALA A 231 20.58 -2.96 35.55
N ARG A 232 19.84 -2.72 36.64
CA ARG A 232 20.42 -2.47 37.97
C ARG A 232 19.37 -2.68 39.05
N SER A 233 19.66 -3.70 39.86
CA SER A 233 19.21 -3.94 41.22
C SER A 233 19.34 -2.67 42.08
N GLY A 234 18.32 -2.39 42.87
CA GLY A 234 18.31 -1.31 43.85
C GLY A 234 17.05 -1.39 44.70
N ALA A 235 17.14 -2.11 45.81
CA ALA A 235 16.11 -2.19 46.83
C ALA A 235 15.76 -0.81 47.39
N ALA A 236 14.48 -0.58 47.64
CA ALA A 236 13.99 0.55 48.44
C ALA A 236 12.76 0.11 49.25
N PRO A 237 12.52 0.72 50.42
CA PRO A 237 12.06 0.00 51.61
C PRO A 237 10.57 0.14 51.89
N SER A 238 10.07 -0.84 52.64
CA SER A 238 8.77 -0.85 53.29
C SER A 238 8.76 0.10 54.50
N ALA A 239 7.81 1.03 54.56
CA ALA A 239 7.50 1.80 55.76
C ALA A 239 5.97 1.96 55.96
N LYS A 240 5.48 1.10 56.86
CA LYS A 240 4.46 1.31 57.92
C LYS A 240 3.51 2.52 57.82
N ALA A 241 2.21 2.23 57.86
CA ALA A 241 1.19 3.07 58.51
C ALA A 241 0.38 2.19 59.48
N GLY A 242 0.30 2.62 60.75
CA GLY A 242 -0.16 1.84 61.90
C GLY A 242 -1.67 1.85 62.16
N PRO A 243 -2.14 1.11 63.20
CA PRO A 243 -3.55 0.95 63.53
C PRO A 243 -4.02 1.96 64.59
N ARG A 244 -5.30 2.33 64.54
CA ARG A 244 -6.02 3.02 65.63
C ARG A 244 -7.18 2.16 66.10
N LYS A 245 -7.26 1.97 67.42
CA LYS A 245 -8.24 1.15 68.13
C LYS A 245 -8.94 1.99 69.20
N ASP A 246 -10.27 1.88 69.20
CA ASP A 246 -11.31 1.93 70.25
C ASP A 246 -11.32 2.95 71.38
N SER A 247 -12.50 3.57 71.56
CA SER A 247 -13.34 3.65 72.79
C SER A 247 -14.41 4.75 72.59
N GLY A 248 -15.67 4.70 73.03
CA GLY A 248 -16.50 3.70 73.71
C GLY A 248 -17.85 4.35 74.10
N GLY A 249 -18.94 3.59 73.99
CA GLY A 249 -20.16 3.65 74.83
C GLY A 249 -21.18 4.80 74.66
N HIS A 250 -22.43 4.46 74.34
CA HIS A 250 -23.59 4.47 75.25
C HIS A 250 -24.90 4.15 74.50
N ALA A 251 -25.73 3.25 75.05
CA ALA A 251 -27.13 2.99 74.68
C ALA A 251 -28.06 3.68 75.71
N PRO A 252 -29.39 3.87 75.54
CA PRO A 252 -30.34 2.73 75.53
C PRO A 252 -31.72 2.89 74.80
N LYS A 253 -32.39 1.74 74.61
CA LYS A 253 -33.86 1.43 74.73
C LYS A 253 -34.93 2.15 73.86
N SER A 254 -35.59 1.39 72.99
CA SER A 254 -36.95 0.77 73.19
C SER A 254 -37.92 0.79 71.99
N ARG A 255 -38.71 -0.31 71.91
CA ARG A 255 -40.11 -0.49 71.47
C ARG A 255 -40.50 -0.76 70.00
N GLY A 256 -41.23 -1.88 69.86
CA GLY A 256 -42.32 -2.16 68.89
C GLY A 256 -41.87 -2.60 67.49
N GLY A 257 -42.42 -3.60 66.82
CA GLY A 257 -43.60 -4.43 67.02
C GLY A 257 -43.90 -5.19 65.71
N ARG A 258 -43.76 -6.51 65.77
CA ARG A 258 -44.58 -7.58 65.15
C ARG A 258 -45.23 -7.40 63.74
N SER A 259 -44.98 -8.46 62.94
CA SER A 259 -45.72 -9.03 61.78
C SER A 259 -44.96 -8.86 60.47
N GLY A 260 -44.76 -9.85 59.60
CA GLY A 260 -45.22 -11.24 59.52
C GLY A 260 -45.24 -11.61 58.02
N ARG A 261 -44.72 -12.81 57.69
CA ARG A 261 -44.79 -13.52 56.39
C ARG A 261 -43.81 -13.12 55.28
N GLY A 262 -42.79 -13.97 55.07
CA GLY A 262 -42.26 -14.27 53.71
C GLY A 262 -43.17 -15.31 53.01
N PRO A 263 -42.73 -16.04 51.95
CA PRO A 263 -41.44 -16.09 51.24
C PRO A 263 -41.64 -15.73 49.73
N ALA A 264 -40.75 -15.82 48.74
CA ALA A 264 -39.62 -16.69 48.49
C ALA A 264 -38.65 -16.02 47.48
N ALA A 265 -37.43 -15.71 47.92
CA ALA A 265 -36.30 -15.52 47.03
C ALA A 265 -35.59 -16.87 46.90
N ILE A 266 -35.64 -17.45 45.72
CA ILE A 266 -34.92 -18.67 45.36
C ILE A 266 -33.42 -18.36 45.41
N ARG A 267 -32.77 -18.89 46.45
CA ARG A 267 -31.33 -19.03 46.57
C ARG A 267 -30.94 -20.39 46.01
N TRP A 268 -30.27 -20.40 44.87
CA TRP A 268 -29.27 -21.41 44.50
C TRP A 268 -28.06 -20.61 44.00
N GLY A 269 -26.85 -20.77 44.50
CA GLY A 269 -26.23 -22.02 44.93
C GLY A 269 -24.89 -22.06 44.19
N ARG A 270 -23.89 -21.38 44.76
CA ARG A 270 -22.51 -21.38 44.31
C ARG A 270 -22.01 -22.84 44.26
N ARG A 271 -22.01 -23.45 43.08
CA ARG A 271 -21.27 -24.71 42.85
C ARG A 271 -19.91 -24.36 42.26
N ARG A 272 -18.90 -24.45 43.13
CA ARG A 272 -17.52 -24.77 42.74
C ARG A 272 -17.53 -26.20 42.18
N GLY A 273 -17.00 -26.37 40.97
CA GLY A 273 -16.85 -27.65 40.31
C GLY A 273 -15.80 -27.56 39.20
N VAL A 274 -14.54 -27.76 39.60
CA VAL A 274 -13.47 -28.48 38.88
C VAL A 274 -13.44 -28.37 37.34
N ARG A 275 -12.44 -27.64 36.80
CA ARG A 275 -11.68 -28.07 35.61
C ARG A 275 -10.21 -27.65 35.78
N ARG A 276 -9.47 -28.51 36.47
CA ARG A 276 -8.00 -28.56 36.48
C ARG A 276 -7.60 -29.57 35.40
N GLY A 277 -6.70 -29.18 34.49
CA GLY A 277 -6.01 -30.12 33.60
C GLY A 277 -6.30 -29.96 32.12
N TRP A 278 -5.95 -28.81 31.51
CA TRP A 278 -5.82 -28.75 30.04
C TRP A 278 -4.78 -27.74 29.53
N SER A 279 -3.75 -27.46 30.32
CA SER A 279 -2.69 -26.49 29.97
C SER A 279 -1.27 -27.09 29.91
N ARG A 280 -1.11 -28.40 30.11
CA ARG A 280 0.22 -29.05 30.08
C ARG A 280 0.50 -29.85 28.81
N THR A 281 -0.54 -30.29 28.08
CA THR A 281 -0.39 -31.05 26.83
C THR A 281 -0.05 -30.17 25.62
N TRP A 282 -0.58 -28.95 25.56
CA TRP A 282 -0.28 -27.99 24.49
C TRP A 282 1.13 -27.39 24.60
N GLY A 283 1.67 -27.26 25.81
CA GLY A 283 3.04 -26.79 26.03
C GLY A 283 4.09 -27.80 25.54
N LEU A 284 3.84 -29.10 25.73
CA LEU A 284 4.72 -30.16 25.21
C LEU A 284 4.66 -30.29 23.69
N ALA A 285 3.47 -30.11 23.09
CA ALA A 285 3.31 -30.12 21.63
C ALA A 285 4.06 -28.94 20.96
N ALA A 286 4.04 -27.75 21.55
CA ALA A 286 4.75 -26.59 21.01
C ALA A 286 6.28 -26.74 21.10
N VAL A 287 6.80 -27.33 22.18
CA VAL A 287 8.24 -27.57 22.33
C VAL A 287 8.73 -28.65 21.36
N LEU A 288 7.92 -29.68 21.10
CA LEU A 288 8.26 -30.74 20.15
C LEU A 288 8.26 -30.22 18.71
N LEU A 289 7.36 -29.30 18.37
CA LEU A 289 7.29 -28.65 17.05
C LEU A 289 8.49 -27.73 16.79
N VAL A 290 8.94 -26.99 17.80
CA VAL A 290 10.17 -26.16 17.72
C VAL A 290 11.43 -27.03 17.59
N ALA A 291 11.50 -28.16 18.29
CA ALA A 291 12.62 -29.10 18.16
C ALA A 291 12.70 -29.76 16.78
N VAL A 292 11.55 -30.10 16.17
CA VAL A 292 11.47 -30.63 14.81
C VAL A 292 11.85 -29.57 13.77
N CYS A 293 11.44 -28.31 13.95
CA CYS A 293 11.86 -27.21 13.07
C CYS A 293 13.36 -26.91 13.16
N LEU A 294 13.98 -27.04 14.34
CA LEU A 294 15.43 -26.85 14.51
C LEU A 294 16.25 -28.02 13.93
N ALA A 295 15.73 -29.26 13.98
CA ALA A 295 16.38 -30.41 13.36
C ALA A 295 16.27 -30.37 11.81
N ALA A 296 15.17 -29.85 11.26
CA ALA A 296 14.94 -29.75 9.82
C ALA A 296 15.77 -28.65 9.13
N TRP A 297 16.24 -27.63 9.86
CA TRP A 297 17.14 -26.57 9.33
C TRP A 297 18.62 -26.74 9.72
N GLY A 298 18.96 -27.85 10.36
CA GLY A 298 20.34 -28.21 10.72
C GLY A 298 21.31 -28.42 9.55
N PRO A 299 20.90 -28.87 8.34
CA PRO A 299 21.83 -29.06 7.24
C PRO A 299 21.54 -28.09 6.08
N ALA A 300 21.70 -26.78 6.30
CA ALA A 300 21.75 -25.80 5.21
C ALA A 300 22.83 -24.73 5.45
N ARG A 301 23.91 -25.08 6.15
CA ARG A 301 25.09 -24.21 6.36
C ARG A 301 26.41 -24.77 5.81
N GLY A 302 26.37 -25.82 5.00
CA GLY A 302 27.54 -26.32 4.29
C GLY A 302 27.28 -26.39 2.81
N LEU A 303 27.50 -25.29 2.09
CA LEU A 303 27.84 -25.22 0.65
C LEU A 303 28.09 -23.75 0.28
N ALA A 304 29.08 -23.14 0.95
CA ALA A 304 29.75 -21.92 0.51
C ALA A 304 31.23 -22.26 0.34
N SER A 305 31.59 -22.82 -0.81
CA SER A 305 32.98 -22.92 -1.30
C SER A 305 33.05 -23.62 -2.65
N LEU A 306 32.51 -23.01 -3.71
CA LEU A 306 32.93 -23.29 -5.07
C LEU A 306 33.07 -21.95 -5.79
N ARG A 307 34.31 -21.43 -5.83
CA ARG A 307 34.73 -20.37 -6.75
C ARG A 307 35.05 -21.03 -8.09
N PRO A 308 34.46 -20.62 -9.22
CA PRO A 308 35.01 -20.98 -10.52
C PRO A 308 36.23 -20.11 -10.82
N ALA A 309 37.36 -20.77 -11.04
CA ALA A 309 38.64 -20.19 -11.43
C ALA A 309 38.66 -19.93 -12.94
N TRP A 310 38.40 -18.69 -13.35
CA TRP A 310 38.79 -18.16 -14.66
C TRP A 310 38.79 -16.63 -14.63
N ALA A 311 39.66 -16.05 -13.80
CA ALA A 311 40.00 -14.64 -13.86
C ALA A 311 41.41 -14.46 -13.29
N LEU A 312 42.36 -14.27 -14.20
CA LEU A 312 43.77 -13.84 -14.11
C LEU A 312 44.44 -14.59 -15.27
N GLY A 313 44.98 -14.00 -16.32
CA GLY A 313 45.39 -12.63 -16.61
C GLY A 313 46.40 -12.77 -17.76
N ALA A 314 46.37 -11.83 -18.69
CA ALA A 314 47.18 -11.86 -19.90
C ALA A 314 48.69 -11.64 -19.64
N ALA A 315 49.47 -12.14 -20.61
CA ALA A 315 50.78 -11.70 -21.08
C ALA A 315 52.03 -11.89 -20.20
N SER A 316 53.00 -12.68 -20.71
CA SER A 316 54.31 -12.20 -21.22
C SER A 316 55.17 -13.37 -21.72
N SER A 317 55.53 -13.32 -23.01
CA SER A 317 56.79 -13.74 -23.68
C SER A 317 57.65 -14.88 -23.11
N SER A 318 57.93 -15.92 -23.92
CA SER A 318 59.16 -16.02 -24.74
C SER A 318 59.34 -17.40 -25.41
N THR A 319 59.47 -17.37 -26.73
CA THR A 319 60.45 -18.09 -27.58
C THR A 319 60.70 -19.60 -27.38
N THR A 320 60.38 -20.42 -28.38
CA THR A 320 61.37 -21.17 -29.19
C THR A 320 60.70 -22.14 -30.18
N SER A 321 60.96 -21.88 -31.47
CA SER A 321 61.28 -22.82 -32.56
C SER A 321 60.63 -24.21 -32.61
N ALA A 322 59.78 -24.47 -33.61
CA ALA A 322 60.20 -25.15 -34.85
C ALA A 322 59.00 -25.46 -35.78
N ARG A 323 59.17 -25.12 -37.05
CA ARG A 323 58.38 -25.46 -38.25
C ARG A 323 58.95 -26.78 -38.87
N PRO A 324 58.48 -27.29 -40.03
CA PRO A 324 57.13 -27.71 -40.45
C PRO A 324 57.14 -29.11 -41.17
N GLY A 325 55.98 -29.60 -41.60
CA GLY A 325 55.85 -30.59 -42.67
C GLY A 325 54.37 -31.00 -42.83
N ALA A 326 53.62 -30.47 -43.80
CA ALA A 326 53.55 -30.85 -45.21
C ALA A 326 52.38 -31.83 -45.50
N SER A 327 51.41 -31.32 -46.25
CA SER A 327 50.64 -31.91 -47.37
C SER A 327 50.14 -33.36 -47.35
N ALA A 328 48.82 -33.52 -47.61
CA ALA A 328 48.17 -34.33 -48.66
C ALA A 328 46.71 -34.61 -48.22
N VAL A 329 45.66 -34.11 -48.86
CA VAL A 329 45.05 -34.48 -50.16
C VAL A 329 44.51 -35.92 -50.22
N SER A 330 43.22 -35.96 -50.60
CA SER A 330 42.44 -37.05 -51.21
C SER A 330 41.83 -38.14 -50.33
N GLY A 331 40.50 -38.26 -50.46
CA GLY A 331 39.98 -39.49 -51.04
C GLY A 331 38.72 -40.05 -50.40
N ALA A 332 37.58 -39.79 -51.06
CA ALA A 332 36.52 -40.74 -51.36
C ALA A 332 35.63 -41.31 -50.23
N ALA A 333 34.33 -41.06 -50.40
CA ALA A 333 33.20 -41.87 -49.95
C ALA A 333 33.19 -43.24 -50.71
N PRO A 334 32.36 -44.26 -50.38
CA PRO A 334 30.90 -44.11 -50.39
C PRO A 334 30.05 -45.00 -49.43
N SER A 335 28.81 -44.54 -49.25
CA SER A 335 27.52 -45.27 -49.16
C SER A 335 27.35 -46.56 -48.32
N ALA A 336 26.45 -46.46 -47.32
CA ALA A 336 25.26 -47.30 -47.09
C ALA A 336 24.54 -46.65 -45.87
N GLY A 337 23.25 -46.32 -45.85
CA GLY A 337 22.08 -47.04 -46.35
C GLY A 337 21.23 -47.38 -45.11
N SER A 338 20.07 -46.73 -44.97
CA SER A 338 18.81 -47.22 -44.35
C SER A 338 18.06 -46.12 -43.56
N SER A 339 16.90 -45.74 -44.09
CA SER A 339 15.80 -45.05 -43.39
C SER A 339 15.03 -46.00 -42.45
N PRO A 340 14.15 -45.50 -41.56
CA PRO A 340 12.74 -45.23 -41.92
C PRO A 340 12.25 -43.86 -41.35
N THR A 341 11.49 -43.04 -42.08
CA THR A 341 10.06 -43.07 -42.48
C THR A 341 9.06 -42.67 -41.39
N ALA A 342 8.35 -41.56 -41.69
CA ALA A 342 7.00 -41.11 -41.25
C ALA A 342 6.86 -40.67 -39.78
N ALA A 343 6.10 -39.63 -39.39
CA ALA A 343 5.11 -38.70 -39.96
C ALA A 343 4.96 -37.59 -38.85
N ARG A 344 4.31 -36.43 -38.96
CA ARG A 344 3.14 -35.99 -39.72
C ARG A 344 3.03 -34.47 -39.51
N SER A 345 2.58 -33.75 -40.53
CA SER A 345 2.24 -32.33 -40.50
C SER A 345 1.03 -32.04 -39.59
N ALA A 346 1.03 -30.86 -38.97
CA ALA A 346 -0.17 -30.12 -38.60
C ALA A 346 0.12 -28.63 -38.70
N SER A 347 -0.26 -28.06 -39.84
CA SER A 347 -0.39 -26.64 -40.11
C SER A 347 -1.71 -26.13 -39.54
N THR A 348 -1.67 -25.14 -38.66
CA THR A 348 -2.84 -24.31 -38.33
C THR A 348 -2.45 -22.84 -38.51
N THR A 349 -3.06 -22.27 -39.54
CA THR A 349 -3.06 -20.86 -39.94
C THR A 349 -3.55 -19.99 -38.78
N ALA A 350 -2.73 -19.03 -38.34
CA ALA A 350 -3.15 -17.97 -37.43
C ALA A 350 -3.22 -16.66 -38.21
N SER A 351 -4.44 -16.14 -38.33
CA SER A 351 -4.76 -14.86 -38.93
C SER A 351 -4.20 -13.71 -38.10
N VAL A 352 -3.53 -12.78 -38.78
CA VAL A 352 -3.05 -11.49 -38.25
C VAL A 352 -4.23 -10.54 -38.06
N PRO A 353 -4.23 -9.73 -36.99
CA PRO A 353 -4.70 -8.36 -37.08
C PRO A 353 -3.63 -7.35 -36.60
N GLY A 354 -3.34 -6.36 -37.46
CA GLY A 354 -2.86 -5.00 -37.16
C GLY A 354 -1.81 -4.81 -36.05
N VAL A 355 -0.52 -4.93 -36.39
CA VAL A 355 0.60 -4.51 -35.55
C VAL A 355 1.09 -3.14 -36.03
N ALA A 356 0.72 -2.08 -35.32
CA ALA A 356 1.41 -0.80 -35.42
C ALA A 356 1.41 -0.05 -34.07
N GLU A 357 0.44 -0.28 -33.18
CA GLU A 357 0.43 0.34 -31.84
C GLU A 357 1.17 -0.48 -30.76
N ASP A 358 1.36 -1.79 -30.96
CA ASP A 358 1.99 -2.68 -29.96
C ASP A 358 3.50 -2.40 -29.78
N GLY A 359 4.19 -1.94 -30.83
CA GLY A 359 5.64 -1.73 -30.82
C GLY A 359 6.12 -0.49 -30.05
N ALA A 360 5.26 0.51 -29.87
CA ALA A 360 5.58 1.72 -29.10
C ALA A 360 5.31 1.52 -27.60
N ALA A 361 4.23 0.80 -27.27
CA ALA A 361 3.94 0.36 -25.90
C ALA A 361 5.06 -0.55 -25.36
N ASP A 362 5.62 -1.41 -26.22
CA ASP A 362 6.78 -2.24 -25.89
C ASP A 362 8.03 -1.39 -25.56
N LEU A 363 8.38 -0.41 -26.39
CA LEU A 363 9.54 0.46 -26.15
C LEU A 363 9.45 1.27 -24.86
N VAL A 364 8.26 1.75 -24.49
CA VAL A 364 8.05 2.44 -23.21
C VAL A 364 8.45 1.52 -22.05
N SER A 365 8.00 0.27 -22.08
CA SER A 365 8.32 -0.72 -21.05
C SER A 365 9.82 -1.03 -21.00
N VAL A 366 10.47 -1.11 -22.17
CA VAL A 366 11.91 -1.34 -22.29
C VAL A 366 12.71 -0.20 -21.68
N VAL A 367 12.39 1.05 -21.99
CA VAL A 367 13.09 2.24 -21.48
C VAL A 367 12.94 2.36 -19.96
N VAL A 368 11.74 2.12 -19.44
CA VAL A 368 11.47 2.12 -17.99
C VAL A 368 12.25 1.01 -17.29
N ALA A 369 12.25 -0.21 -17.86
CA ALA A 369 12.97 -1.35 -17.30
C ALA A 369 14.49 -1.12 -17.29
N LEU A 370 15.06 -0.58 -18.38
CA LEU A 370 16.48 -0.24 -18.47
C LEU A 370 16.88 0.87 -17.49
N SER A 371 16.06 1.91 -17.35
CA SER A 371 16.31 3.01 -16.41
C SER A 371 16.28 2.52 -14.95
N SER A 372 15.28 1.72 -14.59
CA SER A 372 15.16 1.12 -13.24
C SER A 372 16.27 0.09 -12.95
N ALA A 373 16.67 -0.70 -13.94
CA ALA A 373 17.79 -1.62 -13.82
C ALA A 373 19.11 -0.87 -13.58
N ARG A 374 19.33 0.23 -14.31
CA ARG A 374 20.50 1.11 -14.15
C ARG A 374 20.56 1.73 -12.76
N ASP A 375 19.43 2.28 -12.27
CA ASP A 375 19.38 2.88 -10.93
C ASP A 375 19.69 1.85 -9.83
N ARG A 376 19.12 0.64 -9.92
CA ARG A 376 19.39 -0.46 -8.98
C ARG A 376 20.86 -0.89 -9.03
N ALA A 377 21.44 -0.97 -10.22
CA ALA A 377 22.85 -1.34 -10.36
C ALA A 377 23.79 -0.28 -9.74
N LEU A 378 23.49 1.01 -9.94
CA LEU A 378 24.25 2.12 -9.33
C LEU A 378 24.12 2.15 -7.80
N MET A 379 22.91 1.94 -7.26
CA MET A 379 22.70 1.85 -5.81
C MET A 379 23.38 0.64 -5.18
N ALA A 380 23.42 -0.49 -5.88
CA ALA A 380 24.09 -1.71 -5.43
C ALA A 380 25.61 -1.69 -5.64
N ALA A 381 26.14 -0.70 -6.37
CA ALA A 381 27.51 -0.68 -6.90
C ALA A 381 27.87 -1.97 -7.66
N ASP A 382 26.93 -2.49 -8.45
CA ASP A 382 27.07 -3.75 -9.19
C ASP A 382 27.42 -3.47 -10.66
N ALA A 383 28.72 -3.63 -10.99
CA ALA A 383 29.23 -3.43 -12.35
C ALA A 383 28.64 -4.42 -13.37
N GLY A 384 28.33 -5.65 -12.95
CA GLY A 384 27.77 -6.67 -13.84
C GLY A 384 26.32 -6.36 -14.20
N ALA A 385 25.52 -5.96 -13.22
CA ALA A 385 24.16 -5.49 -13.43
C ALA A 385 24.12 -4.20 -14.28
N LEU A 386 25.06 -3.28 -14.07
CA LEU A 386 25.14 -2.04 -14.85
C LEU A 386 25.51 -2.31 -16.30
N ALA A 387 26.51 -3.18 -16.54
CA ALA A 387 26.90 -3.63 -17.87
C ALA A 387 25.79 -4.42 -18.59
N ALA A 388 24.77 -4.92 -17.90
CA ALA A 388 23.61 -5.55 -18.51
C ALA A 388 22.63 -4.54 -19.16
N THR A 389 22.71 -3.26 -18.81
CA THR A 389 21.79 -2.21 -19.29
C THR A 389 22.28 -1.49 -20.56
N THR A 390 23.56 -1.60 -20.85
CA THR A 390 24.21 -0.91 -21.98
C THR A 390 24.84 -1.90 -22.96
N VAL A 391 25.06 -1.47 -24.20
CA VAL A 391 25.76 -2.27 -25.20
C VAL A 391 27.25 -2.28 -24.86
N PRO A 392 27.94 -3.44 -24.84
CA PRO A 392 29.37 -3.49 -24.55
C PRO A 392 30.19 -2.55 -25.43
N SER A 393 31.15 -1.83 -24.83
CA SER A 393 32.03 -0.86 -25.50
C SER A 393 31.35 0.34 -26.15
N SER A 394 30.03 0.51 -25.97
CA SER A 394 29.28 1.66 -26.49
C SER A 394 29.51 2.94 -25.68
N PRO A 395 29.19 4.13 -26.23
CA PRO A 395 29.25 5.39 -25.49
C PRO A 395 28.47 5.35 -24.16
N ALA A 396 27.28 4.77 -24.15
CA ALA A 396 26.48 4.63 -22.94
C ALA A 396 27.18 3.76 -21.88
N ALA A 397 27.81 2.65 -22.28
CA ALA A 397 28.56 1.79 -21.36
C ALA A 397 29.79 2.48 -20.77
N GLN A 398 30.47 3.31 -21.56
CA GLN A 398 31.62 4.09 -21.08
C GLN A 398 31.19 5.13 -20.04
N ALA A 399 30.10 5.86 -20.31
CA ALA A 399 29.54 6.84 -19.37
C ALA A 399 29.11 6.18 -18.05
N ASP A 400 28.44 5.03 -18.11
CA ASP A 400 28.00 4.29 -16.92
C ASP A 400 29.17 3.71 -16.13
N THR A 401 30.20 3.21 -16.82
CA THR A 401 31.43 2.74 -16.18
C THR A 401 32.15 3.87 -15.46
N GLN A 402 32.20 5.06 -16.06
CA GLN A 402 32.81 6.23 -15.45
C GLN A 402 32.06 6.65 -14.18
N VAL A 403 30.73 6.76 -14.23
CA VAL A 403 29.90 7.10 -13.05
C VAL A 403 30.12 6.09 -11.93
N LEU A 404 30.19 4.80 -12.25
CA LEU A 404 30.41 3.76 -11.24
C LEU A 404 31.83 3.82 -10.66
N ASN A 405 32.85 4.07 -11.48
CA ASN A 405 34.23 4.23 -11.02
C ASN A 405 34.36 5.45 -10.10
N ASP A 406 33.75 6.59 -10.44
CA ASP A 406 33.75 7.78 -9.59
C ASP A 406 33.12 7.51 -8.21
N LEU A 407 32.04 6.71 -8.17
CA LEU A 407 31.41 6.28 -6.90
C LEU A 407 32.32 5.36 -6.10
N ILE A 408 33.00 4.41 -6.75
CA ILE A 408 33.93 3.48 -6.10
C ILE A 408 35.16 4.21 -5.56
N GLU A 409 35.76 5.09 -6.36
CA GLU A 409 36.95 5.88 -5.98
C GLU A 409 36.65 6.85 -4.83
N SER A 410 35.48 7.50 -4.85
CA SER A 410 35.04 8.36 -3.76
C SER A 410 34.59 7.59 -2.49
N GLY A 411 34.34 6.29 -2.61
CA GLY A 411 33.76 5.47 -1.55
C GLY A 411 32.33 5.85 -1.19
N GLU A 412 31.64 6.60 -2.06
CA GLU A 412 30.25 7.02 -1.85
C GLU A 412 29.29 5.90 -2.27
N ARG A 413 28.28 5.65 -1.44
CA ARG A 413 27.11 4.83 -1.78
C ARG A 413 25.95 5.73 -2.17
N VAL A 414 25.16 5.25 -3.12
CA VAL A 414 23.96 5.93 -3.61
C VAL A 414 22.72 5.30 -2.96
N GLU A 415 21.86 6.13 -2.37
CA GLU A 415 20.57 5.71 -1.83
C GLU A 415 19.43 6.59 -2.37
N GLY A 416 18.27 5.99 -2.64
CA GLY A 416 17.09 6.72 -3.10
C GLY A 416 17.21 7.33 -4.50
N LEU A 417 18.11 6.82 -5.34
CA LEU A 417 18.18 7.18 -6.75
C LEU A 417 16.99 6.59 -7.49
N GLN A 418 16.17 7.46 -8.09
CA GLN A 418 15.06 7.04 -8.94
C GLN A 418 14.98 7.95 -10.16
N THR A 419 15.10 7.35 -11.33
CA THR A 419 14.92 7.97 -12.64
C THR A 419 13.48 7.71 -13.10
N SER A 420 12.72 8.78 -13.31
CA SER A 420 11.34 8.74 -13.80
C SER A 420 11.30 9.05 -15.29
N VAL A 421 10.53 8.26 -16.02
CA VAL A 421 10.29 8.41 -17.46
C VAL A 421 8.86 8.88 -17.65
N SER A 422 8.64 10.06 -18.22
CA SER A 422 7.29 10.65 -18.37
C SER A 422 6.75 10.64 -19.79
N GLN A 423 7.62 10.68 -20.80
CA GLN A 423 7.25 10.62 -22.21
C GLN A 423 8.27 9.77 -22.96
N VAL A 424 7.78 8.96 -23.89
CA VAL A 424 8.58 8.09 -24.75
C VAL A 424 7.97 8.17 -26.14
N THR A 425 8.75 8.62 -27.12
CA THR A 425 8.30 8.74 -28.51
C THR A 425 9.39 8.22 -29.40
N GLU A 426 9.08 7.24 -30.23
CA GLU A 426 10.03 6.75 -31.23
C GLU A 426 10.33 7.88 -32.24
N VAL A 427 11.61 8.03 -32.57
CA VAL A 427 12.09 9.02 -33.52
C VAL A 427 12.97 8.33 -34.56
N GLU A 428 13.21 9.03 -35.66
CA GLU A 428 14.09 8.53 -36.70
C GLU A 428 15.50 8.28 -36.14
N LEU A 429 16.09 7.14 -36.49
CA LEU A 429 17.42 6.76 -36.05
C LEU A 429 18.45 7.63 -36.79
N PRO A 430 19.34 8.35 -36.07
CA PRO A 430 20.39 9.12 -36.72
C PRO A 430 21.27 8.26 -37.64
N ASP A 431 21.61 8.76 -38.82
CA ASP A 431 22.34 7.99 -39.87
C ASP A 431 23.66 7.37 -39.36
N ASP A 432 24.38 8.10 -38.51
CA ASP A 432 25.63 7.64 -37.90
C ASP A 432 25.39 6.51 -36.89
N ALA A 433 24.28 6.55 -36.14
CA ALA A 433 23.85 5.48 -35.26
C ALA A 433 23.34 4.26 -36.05
N ALA A 434 22.65 4.48 -37.17
CA ALA A 434 22.19 3.42 -38.07
C ALA A 434 23.36 2.64 -38.71
N ALA A 435 24.45 3.35 -39.05
CA ALA A 435 25.66 2.71 -39.58
C ALA A 435 26.37 1.82 -38.54
N LEU A 436 26.35 2.22 -37.26
CA LEU A 436 26.99 1.50 -36.15
C LEU A 436 26.12 0.37 -35.59
N TRP A 437 24.81 0.56 -35.55
CA TRP A 437 23.84 -0.38 -35.00
C TRP A 437 22.64 -0.54 -35.93
N PRO A 438 22.74 -1.44 -36.95
CA PRO A 438 21.73 -1.57 -38.00
C PRO A 438 20.33 -2.01 -37.50
N SER A 439 20.25 -2.64 -36.33
CA SER A 439 18.99 -3.05 -35.70
C SER A 439 18.50 -2.09 -34.62
N ALA A 440 19.18 -0.96 -34.40
CA ALA A 440 18.81 -0.04 -33.34
C ALA A 440 17.52 0.72 -33.63
N ARG A 441 16.86 1.17 -32.56
CA ARG A 441 15.73 2.10 -32.60
C ARG A 441 16.08 3.33 -31.77
N ALA A 442 15.70 4.52 -32.26
CA ALA A 442 15.90 5.76 -31.52
C ALA A 442 14.60 6.19 -30.84
N VAL A 443 14.70 6.58 -29.57
CA VAL A 443 13.55 6.96 -28.77
C VAL A 443 13.83 8.25 -28.04
N ARG A 444 13.01 9.27 -28.27
CA ARG A 444 13.03 10.51 -27.49
C ARG A 444 12.32 10.27 -26.18
N VAL A 445 12.99 10.60 -25.08
CA VAL A 445 12.53 10.32 -23.73
C VAL A 445 12.65 11.56 -22.86
N THR A 446 11.58 11.87 -22.12
CA THR A 446 11.62 12.87 -21.04
C THR A 446 11.93 12.17 -19.72
N LEU A 447 13.12 12.46 -19.16
CA LEU A 447 13.63 11.86 -17.93
C LEU A 447 13.70 12.91 -16.82
N SER A 448 13.29 12.58 -15.61
CA SER A 448 13.60 13.34 -14.38
C SER A 448 14.23 12.42 -13.34
N GLN A 449 14.96 12.99 -12.37
CA GLN A 449 15.61 12.20 -11.33
C GLN A 449 15.23 12.75 -9.96
N SER A 450 14.81 11.90 -9.04
CA SER A 450 14.50 12.29 -7.67
C SER A 450 15.75 12.79 -6.93
N ALA A 451 15.54 13.54 -5.87
CA ALA A 451 16.60 13.79 -4.91
C ALA A 451 17.13 12.45 -4.38
N SER A 452 18.45 12.32 -4.30
CA SER A 452 19.10 11.08 -3.86
C SER A 452 20.16 11.39 -2.82
N THR A 453 20.52 10.41 -2.02
CA THR A 453 21.51 10.56 -0.95
C THR A 453 22.82 9.94 -1.39
N ARG A 454 23.94 10.63 -1.14
CA ARG A 454 25.30 10.08 -1.27
C ARG A 454 25.88 9.96 0.13
N SER A 455 26.23 8.74 0.54
CA SER A 455 26.81 8.46 1.86
C SER A 455 28.22 7.91 1.69
N GLY A 456 29.22 8.58 2.26
CA GLY A 456 30.62 8.21 2.12
C GLY A 456 31.46 8.55 3.36
N PRO A 457 32.78 8.42 3.27
CA PRO A 457 33.71 8.72 4.37
C PRO A 457 33.65 10.18 4.86
N SER A 458 33.29 11.10 3.95
CA SER A 458 33.10 12.53 4.19
C SER A 458 31.74 12.89 4.80
N GLY A 459 30.89 11.89 5.07
CA GLY A 459 29.55 12.06 5.61
C GLY A 459 28.45 11.82 4.58
N THR A 460 27.25 12.28 4.91
CA THR A 460 26.07 12.11 4.06
C THR A 460 25.67 13.43 3.45
N ARG A 461 25.55 13.50 2.12
CA ARG A 461 25.07 14.67 1.39
C ARG A 461 23.87 14.32 0.52
N THR A 462 22.93 15.26 0.40
CA THR A 462 21.78 15.13 -0.50
C THR A 462 22.12 15.71 -1.86
N VAL A 463 21.95 14.92 -2.90
CA VAL A 463 21.97 15.37 -4.30
C VAL A 463 20.54 15.82 -4.63
N PRO A 464 20.34 17.09 -5.04
CA PRO A 464 19.01 17.60 -5.36
C PRO A 464 18.41 16.84 -6.55
N ALA A 465 17.08 16.90 -6.66
CA ALA A 465 16.39 16.34 -7.82
C ALA A 465 16.89 17.03 -9.11
N LEU A 466 17.05 16.25 -10.17
CA LEU A 466 17.28 16.81 -11.50
C LEU A 466 15.94 17.03 -12.19
N ASP A 467 15.74 18.26 -12.65
CA ASP A 467 14.58 18.65 -13.44
C ASP A 467 14.44 17.79 -14.71
N SER A 468 13.22 17.77 -15.25
CA SER A 468 12.92 17.02 -16.46
C SER A 468 13.78 17.49 -17.64
N ARG A 469 14.48 16.55 -18.28
CA ARG A 469 15.27 16.78 -19.49
C ARG A 469 14.89 15.80 -20.59
N GLN A 470 14.96 16.25 -21.84
CA GLN A 470 14.74 15.39 -23.00
C GLN A 470 16.06 14.88 -23.55
N VAL A 471 16.12 13.59 -23.83
CA VAL A 471 17.25 12.91 -24.46
C VAL A 471 16.75 11.95 -25.53
N VAL A 472 17.62 11.59 -26.47
CA VAL A 472 17.36 10.52 -27.43
C VAL A 472 18.20 9.31 -27.04
N LEU A 473 17.55 8.18 -26.75
CA LEU A 473 18.18 6.91 -26.46
C LEU A 473 18.27 6.08 -27.74
N VAL A 474 19.46 5.57 -28.05
CA VAL A 474 19.66 4.56 -29.11
C VAL A 474 19.62 3.19 -28.46
N LEU A 475 18.60 2.39 -28.79
CA LEU A 475 18.32 1.10 -28.18
C LEU A 475 18.60 -0.03 -29.17
N VAL A 476 19.40 -1.02 -28.77
CA VAL A 476 19.68 -2.21 -29.58
C VAL A 476 18.87 -3.40 -29.05
N PRO A 477 18.08 -4.11 -29.88
CA PRO A 477 17.28 -5.26 -29.46
C PRO A 477 18.12 -6.52 -29.21
N GLU A 478 17.52 -7.49 -28.50
CA GLU A 478 18.03 -8.86 -28.28
C GLU A 478 19.40 -9.01 -27.56
N PRO A 479 19.46 -8.81 -26.22
CA PRO A 479 18.45 -8.19 -25.38
C PRO A 479 18.52 -6.66 -25.49
N TRP A 480 17.40 -5.99 -25.19
CA TRP A 480 17.33 -4.53 -25.20
C TRP A 480 18.41 -3.90 -24.33
N ARG A 481 19.22 -3.03 -24.93
CA ARG A 481 20.33 -2.32 -24.29
C ARG A 481 20.48 -0.92 -24.85
N VAL A 482 20.93 0.02 -24.01
CA VAL A 482 21.26 1.38 -24.46
C VAL A 482 22.66 1.40 -25.09
N ALA A 483 22.75 1.81 -26.34
CA ALA A 483 24.04 2.02 -27.02
C ALA A 483 24.54 3.45 -26.85
N ASP A 484 23.64 4.43 -26.97
CA ASP A 484 24.03 5.84 -26.97
C ASP A 484 22.92 6.71 -26.36
N ILE A 485 23.32 7.85 -25.79
CA ILE A 485 22.43 8.84 -25.17
C ILE A 485 22.80 10.21 -25.74
N ARG A 486 21.88 10.78 -26.52
CA ARG A 486 22.10 12.06 -27.20
C ARG A 486 21.20 13.15 -26.63
N SER A 487 21.67 14.38 -26.66
CA SER A 487 20.82 15.55 -26.39
C SER A 487 19.67 15.59 -27.40
N ALA A 488 18.44 15.81 -26.93
CA ALA A 488 17.34 16.08 -27.84
C ALA A 488 17.57 17.43 -28.56
N PRO A 489 17.30 17.51 -29.88
CA PRO A 489 17.41 18.75 -30.64
C PRO A 489 16.35 19.79 -30.26
#